data_AF-A0A645J9Z4-F1
#
_entry.id   AF-A0A645J9Z4-F1
#
_cell.length_a   1.000
_cell.length_b   1.000
_cell.length_c   1.000
_cell.angle_alpha   90.00
_cell.angle_beta   90.00
_cell.angle_gamma   90.00
#
_symmetry.space_group_name_H-M   'P 1'
#
loop_
_entity.id
_entity.type
_entity.pdbx_description
1 polymer ?
#
loop_
_entity_poly.entity_id
_entity_poly.type
_entity_poly.pdbx_seq_one_letter_code
_entity_poly.pdbx_strand_id
1 'polypeptide(L)' 'MQQAEIKKKTVIDWNPACEQADVYRDLANKIDGNDMFVIPKPLTQDRLEALLMEHGLME' A
#
# COMPACT_ATOMS: atom_id res chain seq x y z
N MET A 1 -10.11 7.58 6.91
CA MET A 1 -10.38 7.06 5.56
C MET A 1 -11.79 7.39 5.09
N GLN A 2 -12.82 6.61 5.44
CA GLN A 2 -14.20 6.79 4.94
C GLN A 2 -14.77 8.21 5.10
N GLN A 3 -14.43 8.94 6.17
CA GLN A 3 -14.91 10.31 6.36
C GLN A 3 -14.35 11.33 5.36
N ALA A 4 -13.14 11.09 4.81
CA ALA A 4 -12.55 11.94 3.78
C ALA A 4 -13.21 11.66 2.41
N GLU A 5 -13.47 10.38 2.11
CA GLU A 5 -14.15 9.93 0.88
C GLU A 5 -15.59 10.46 0.79
N ILE A 6 -16.34 10.43 1.90
CA ILE A 6 -17.70 11.00 1.97
C ILE A 6 -17.70 12.50 1.64
N LYS A 7 -16.63 13.22 2.01
CA LYS A 7 -16.47 14.65 1.72
C LYS A 7 -15.79 14.93 0.38
N LYS A 8 -15.55 13.92 -0.45
CA LYS A 8 -14.82 14.01 -1.74
C LYS A 8 -13.47 14.73 -1.61
N LYS A 9 -12.80 14.56 -0.47
CA LYS A 9 -11.48 15.12 -0.17
C LYS A 9 -10.49 14.00 0.04
N THR A 10 -9.21 14.26 -0.25
CA THR A 10 -8.14 13.36 0.17
C THR A 10 -8.05 13.37 1.70
N VAL A 11 -7.49 12.30 2.30
CA VAL A 11 -7.28 12.25 3.76
C VAL A 11 -6.36 13.39 4.22
N ILE A 12 -5.38 13.76 3.39
CA ILE A 12 -4.46 14.87 3.65
C ILE A 12 -5.21 16.22 3.66
N ASP A 13 -6.09 16.46 2.68
CA ASP A 13 -6.88 17.71 2.61
C ASP A 13 -7.97 17.80 3.67
N TRP A 14 -8.47 16.64 4.12
CA TRP A 14 -9.56 16.57 5.08
C TRP A 14 -9.07 16.70 6.52
N ASN A 15 -8.02 15.98 6.89
CA ASN A 15 -7.38 16.07 8.18
C ASN A 15 -5.87 15.82 8.03
N PRO A 16 -5.07 16.88 7.81
CA PRO A 16 -3.65 16.74 7.55
C PRO A 16 -2.85 16.23 8.75
N ALA A 17 -3.41 16.25 9.97
CA ALA A 17 -2.73 15.83 11.20
C ALA A 17 -3.12 14.43 11.67
N CYS A 18 -3.94 13.68 10.90
CA CYS A 18 -4.25 12.30 11.26
C CYS A 18 -3.12 11.35 10.86
N GLU A 19 -2.92 10.29 11.64
CA GLU A 19 -1.86 9.28 11.41
C GLU A 19 -1.91 8.70 9.99
N GLN A 20 -3.12 8.54 9.44
CA GLN A 20 -3.29 8.03 8.08
C GLN A 20 -2.78 9.00 7.00
N ALA A 21 -2.84 10.31 7.23
CA ALA A 21 -2.25 11.29 6.33
C ALA A 21 -0.73 11.16 6.30
N ASP A 22 -0.11 10.86 7.43
CA ASP A 22 1.34 10.62 7.52
C ASP A 22 1.74 9.34 6.79
N VAL A 23 0.96 8.26 6.89
CA VAL A 23 1.18 7.04 6.09
C VAL A 23 1.21 7.33 4.59
N TYR A 24 0.32 8.21 4.10
CA TYR A 24 0.31 8.61 2.70
C TYR A 24 1.53 9.46 2.31
N ARG A 25 2.00 10.35 3.19
CA ARG A 25 3.23 11.12 2.97
C ARG A 25 4.46 10.22 2.94
N ASP A 26 4.54 9.27 3.85
CA ASP A 26 5.63 8.29 3.89
C ASP A 26 5.64 7.41 2.65
N LEU A 27 4.46 6.96 2.19
CA LEU A 27 4.33 6.24 0.93
C LEU A 27 4.79 7.11 -0.25
N ALA A 28 4.38 8.39 -0.30
CA ALA A 28 4.80 9.31 -1.35
C ALA A 28 6.33 9.50 -1.37
N ASN A 29 6.96 9.69 -0.21
CA ASN A 29 8.41 9.81 -0.09
C ASN A 29 9.13 8.53 -0.55
N LYS A 30 8.60 7.35 -0.21
CA LYS A 30 9.16 6.06 -0.66
C LYS A 30 9.08 5.89 -2.18
N ILE A 31 8.01 6.38 -2.80
CA ILE A 31 7.84 6.33 -4.27
C ILE A 31 8.78 7.32 -4.95
N ASP A 32 8.88 8.56 -4.44
CA ASP A 32 9.74 9.61 -5.00
C ASP A 32 11.22 9.23 -4.93
N GLY A 33 11.64 8.61 -3.81
CA GLY A 33 12.99 8.08 -3.62
C GLY A 33 13.21 6.65 -4.14
N ASN A 34 12.27 6.07 -4.89
CA ASN A 34 12.44 4.70 -5.38
C ASN A 34 13.31 4.65 -6.65
N ASP A 35 14.50 4.08 -6.53
CA ASP A 35 15.40 3.84 -7.67
C ASP A 35 15.28 2.42 -8.26
N MET A 36 14.46 1.56 -7.66
CA MET A 36 14.30 0.16 -8.05
C MET A 36 13.28 0.00 -9.18
N PHE A 37 13.74 0.14 -10.42
CA PHE A 37 12.93 -0.09 -11.63
C PHE A 37 13.34 -1.39 -12.31
N VAL A 38 12.52 -2.44 -12.16
CA VAL A 38 12.84 -3.79 -12.64
C VAL A 38 11.71 -4.34 -13.51
N ILE A 39 12.06 -5.24 -14.44
CA ILE A 39 11.07 -6.05 -15.16
C ILE A 39 10.61 -7.17 -14.20
N PRO A 40 9.31 -7.22 -13.82
CA PRO A 40 8.84 -8.23 -12.89
C PRO A 40 8.94 -9.62 -13.51
N LYS A 41 9.35 -10.60 -12.68
CA LYS A 41 9.34 -12.02 -13.05
C LYS A 41 8.01 -12.63 -12.60
N PRO A 42 7.18 -13.15 -13.52
CA PRO A 42 5.92 -13.78 -13.14
C PRO A 42 6.15 -14.93 -12.16
N LEU A 43 5.30 -15.00 -11.14
CA LEU A 43 5.29 -16.09 -10.16
C LEU A 43 4.43 -17.25 -10.67
N THR A 44 4.83 -18.48 -10.37
CA THR A 44 4.00 -19.67 -10.64
C THR A 44 2.88 -19.81 -9.60
N GLN A 45 1.80 -20.48 -9.98
CA GLN A 45 0.67 -20.78 -9.09
C GLN A 45 1.13 -21.53 -7.83
N ASP A 46 1.90 -22.61 -7.99
CA ASP A 46 2.41 -23.41 -6.87
C ASP A 46 3.24 -22.57 -5.87
N ARG A 47 4.01 -21.61 -6.38
CA ARG A 47 4.80 -20.72 -5.51
C ARG A 47 3.94 -19.69 -4.80
N LEU A 48 2.88 -19.20 -5.44
CA LEU A 48 1.91 -18.33 -4.79
C LEU A 48 1.19 -19.06 -3.64
N GLU A 49 0.71 -20.28 -3.88
CA GLU A 49 0.04 -21.10 -2.88
C GLU A 49 0.95 -21.41 -1.69
N ALA A 50 2.22 -21.75 -1.95
CA ALA A 50 3.22 -21.94 -0.90
C ALA A 50 3.43 -20.68 -0.04
N LEU A 51 3.49 -19.49 -0.66
CA LEU A 51 3.63 -18.21 0.06
C LEU A 51 2.39 -17.92 0.93
N LEU A 52 1.19 -18.19 0.43
CA LEU A 52 -0.04 -17.98 1.20
C LEU A 52 -0.11 -18.89 2.42
N MET A 53 0.34 -20.15 2.30
CA MET A 53 0.48 -21.06 3.44
C MET A 53 1.55 -20.59 4.43
N GLU A 54 2.72 -20.15 3.95
CA GLU A 54 3.82 -19.65 4.79
C GLU A 54 3.41 -18.44 5.63
N HIS A 55 2.62 -17.53 5.06
CA HIS A 55 2.14 -16.34 5.76
C HIS A 55 0.83 -16.55 6.54
N GLY A 56 0.31 -17.79 6.61
CA GLY A 56 -0.90 -18.12 7.37
C GLY A 56 -2.18 -17.49 6.81
N LEU A 57 -2.23 -17.19 5.50
CA LEU A 57 -3.38 -16.56 4.84
C LEU A 57 -4.40 -17.58 4.29
N MET A 58 -4.10 -18.89 4.40
CA MET A 58 -4.98 -20.00 4.03
C MET A 58 -5.33 -20.86 5.25
N GLU A 59 -5.98 -20.27 6.25
CA GLU A 59 -6.73 -21.02 7.28
C GLU A 59 -8.20 -21.19 6.88
#